data_AF-A0A399IHZ5-F1
#
_entry.id   AF-A0A399IHZ5-F1
#
_cell.length_a   1.000
_cell.length_b   1.000
_cell.length_c   1.000
_cell.angle_alpha   90.00
_cell.angle_beta   90.00
_cell.angle_gamma   90.00
#
_symmetry.space_group_name_H-M   'P 1'
#
loop_
_entity.id
_entity.type
_entity.pdbx_description
1 polymer ?
#
loop_
_entity_poly.entity_id
_entity_poly.type
_entity_poly.pdbx_seq_one_letter_code
_entity_poly.pdbx_strand_id
1 'polypeptide(L)'
;MNVKFDFIMHWLWTIVYLLLIFSGLAMVGAKYGWILNYNIAAADLTHRVLAAVFVILTFVSIMYEVIRVIKKDDKKLAWFIIGKSGFGLVVLITSLIFIITGAIIWVCMGTNMAAVAFALYVHEKLTYLMVASIIWHIYKKCHALLLPAKKKVVNNIK
;
A
#
# COMPACT_ATOMS: atom_id res chain seq x y z
N MET A 1 12.72 -11.72 -21.43
CA MET A 1 12.49 -11.79 -19.98
C MET A 1 11.07 -11.30 -19.71
N ASN A 2 10.10 -12.21 -19.53
CA ASN A 2 8.69 -11.82 -19.39
C ASN A 2 8.43 -11.42 -17.93
N VAL A 3 8.49 -10.12 -17.64
CA VAL A 3 8.08 -9.59 -16.33
C VAL A 3 6.60 -9.87 -16.16
N LYS A 4 6.25 -10.58 -15.08
CA LYS A 4 4.86 -10.93 -14.82
C LYS A 4 4.08 -9.69 -14.36
N PHE A 5 2.85 -9.55 -14.84
CA PHE A 5 1.98 -8.41 -14.54
C PHE A 5 1.78 -8.19 -13.03
N ASP A 6 1.71 -9.27 -12.24
CA ASP A 6 1.56 -9.20 -10.78
C ASP A 6 2.74 -8.51 -10.11
N PHE A 7 3.96 -8.73 -10.61
CA PHE A 7 5.17 -8.07 -10.11
C PHE A 7 5.17 -6.57 -10.44
N ILE A 8 4.81 -6.19 -11.66
CA ILE A 8 4.77 -4.77 -12.08
C ILE A 8 3.74 -4.01 -11.24
N MET A 9 2.53 -4.56 -11.14
CA MET A 9 1.45 -3.91 -10.39
C MET A 9 1.85 -3.73 -8.93
N HIS A 10 2.44 -4.74 -8.30
CA HIS A 10 2.92 -4.66 -6.92
C HIS A 10 3.86 -3.48 -6.66
N TRP A 11 4.91 -3.36 -7.48
CA TRP A 11 5.90 -2.30 -7.30
C TRP A 11 5.36 -0.93 -7.67
N LEU A 12 4.54 -0.84 -8.72
CA LEU A 12 3.88 0.41 -9.08
C LEU A 12 2.99 0.91 -7.94
N TRP A 13 2.15 0.03 -7.39
CA TRP A 13 1.31 0.32 -6.24
C TRP A 13 2.14 0.71 -5.02
N THR A 14 3.25 0.00 -4.76
CA THR A 14 4.15 0.26 -3.64
C THR A 14 4.79 1.64 -3.72
N ILE A 15 5.25 2.06 -4.91
CA ILE A 15 5.83 3.40 -5.12
C ILE A 15 4.77 4.47 -4.88
N VAL A 16 3.58 4.33 -5.45
CA VAL A 16 2.48 5.28 -5.25
C VAL A 16 2.08 5.35 -3.77
N TYR A 17 1.97 4.20 -3.10
CA TYR A 17 1.63 4.13 -1.68
C TYR A 17 2.70 4.76 -0.78
N LEU A 18 3.98 4.56 -1.09
CA LEU A 18 5.10 5.20 -0.38
C LEU A 18 5.03 6.74 -0.48
N LEU A 19 4.80 7.25 -1.70
CA LEU A 19 4.67 8.68 -1.92
C LEU A 19 3.42 9.26 -1.23
N LEU A 20 2.32 8.50 -1.16
CA LEU A 20 1.14 8.86 -0.37
C LEU A 20 1.44 8.93 1.12
N ILE A 21 2.15 7.96 1.68
CA ILE A 21 2.56 8.00 3.09
C ILE A 21 3.41 9.24 3.37
N PHE A 22 4.42 9.53 2.55
CA PHE A 22 5.32 10.66 2.79
C PHE A 22 4.62 12.01 2.68
N SER A 23 3.82 12.20 1.63
CA SER A 23 3.00 13.41 1.49
C SER A 23 1.96 13.53 2.61
N GLY A 24 1.33 12.42 3.01
CA GLY A 24 0.36 12.37 4.11
C GLY A 24 0.98 12.73 5.45
N LEU A 25 2.08 12.08 5.82
CA LEU A 25 2.81 12.36 7.06
C LEU A 25 3.30 13.82 7.13
N ALA A 26 3.79 14.37 6.00
CA ALA A 26 4.19 15.77 5.95
C ALA A 26 3.03 16.74 6.29
N MET A 27 1.77 16.35 6.05
CA MET A 27 0.58 17.15 6.39
C MET A 27 0.08 16.95 7.83
N VAL A 28 0.50 15.90 8.55
CA VAL A 28 0.03 15.63 9.93
C VAL A 28 0.57 16.65 10.94
N GLY A 29 1.57 17.45 10.58
CA GLY A 29 2.00 18.63 11.33
C GLY A 29 3.52 18.80 11.45
N ALA A 30 3.95 19.69 12.36
CA ALA A 30 5.34 20.13 12.49
C ALA A 30 6.35 18.99 12.72
N LYS A 31 5.92 17.87 13.33
CA LYS A 31 6.79 16.73 13.63
C LYS A 31 7.38 16.07 12.37
N TYR A 32 6.61 16.04 11.28
CA TYR A 32 6.98 15.34 10.05
C TYR A 32 7.05 16.26 8.83
N GLY A 33 6.77 17.56 8.98
CA GLY A 33 6.82 18.54 7.89
C GLY A 33 8.18 18.64 7.19
N TRP A 34 9.28 18.29 7.87
CA TRP A 34 10.63 18.26 7.29
C TRP A 34 10.75 17.34 6.06
N ILE A 35 9.89 16.31 5.92
CA ILE A 35 9.91 15.36 4.78
C ILE A 35 9.75 16.08 3.43
N LEU A 36 8.94 17.16 3.40
CA LEU A 36 8.73 18.00 2.21
C LEU A 36 9.08 19.47 2.48
N ASN A 37 10.12 19.72 3.29
CA ASN A 37 10.61 21.08 3.63
C ASN A 37 9.51 22.02 4.15
N TYR A 38 8.55 21.49 4.92
CA TYR A 38 7.40 22.21 5.46
C TYR A 38 6.50 22.87 4.41
N ASN A 39 6.60 22.45 3.15
CA ASN A 39 5.72 22.93 2.07
C ASN A 39 4.39 22.16 2.08
N ILE A 40 3.47 22.59 2.94
CA ILE A 40 2.16 21.94 3.13
C ILE A 40 1.31 21.99 1.85
N ALA A 41 1.39 23.07 1.07
CA ALA A 41 0.63 23.20 -0.17
C ALA A 41 1.09 22.17 -1.22
N ALA A 42 2.41 21.98 -1.37
CA ALA A 42 2.96 20.95 -2.23
C ALA A 42 2.62 19.54 -1.73
N ALA A 43 2.64 19.33 -0.41
CA ALA A 43 2.26 18.06 0.20
C ALA A 43 0.78 17.71 -0.11
N ASP A 44 -0.14 18.65 0.08
CA ASP A 44 -1.57 18.47 -0.18
C ASP A 44 -1.85 18.19 -1.66
N LEU A 45 -1.27 18.98 -2.57
CA LEU A 45 -1.42 18.77 -4.00
C LEU A 45 -0.90 17.39 -4.42
N THR A 46 0.32 17.05 -3.99
CA THR A 46 0.96 15.76 -4.31
C THR A 46 0.13 14.60 -3.78
N HIS A 47 -0.36 14.70 -2.55
CA HIS A 47 -1.16 13.66 -1.92
C HIS A 47 -2.46 13.42 -2.68
N ARG A 48 -3.18 14.49 -3.04
CA ARG A 48 -4.47 14.38 -3.78
C ARG A 48 -4.29 13.79 -5.17
N VAL A 49 -3.27 14.22 -5.90
CA VAL A 49 -2.98 13.70 -7.25
C VAL A 49 -2.63 12.21 -7.18
N LEU A 50 -1.74 11.83 -6.25
CA LEU A 50 -1.38 10.43 -6.05
C LEU A 50 -2.54 9.59 -5.52
N ALA A 51 -3.45 10.17 -4.74
CA ALA A 51 -4.64 9.48 -4.25
C ALA A 51 -5.56 9.08 -5.42
N ALA A 52 -5.73 9.95 -6.42
CA ALA A 52 -6.47 9.60 -7.63
C ALA A 52 -5.81 8.43 -8.39
N VAL A 53 -4.49 8.47 -8.57
CA VAL A 53 -3.73 7.36 -9.20
C VAL A 53 -3.88 6.07 -8.39
N PHE A 54 -3.78 6.15 -7.06
CA PHE A 54 -3.92 5.02 -6.15
C PHE A 54 -5.31 4.37 -6.22
N VAL A 55 -6.37 5.17 -6.29
CA VAL A 55 -7.75 4.71 -6.47
C VAL A 55 -7.86 3.91 -7.77
N ILE A 56 -7.34 4.44 -8.89
CA ILE A 56 -7.36 3.77 -10.18
C ILE A 56 -6.59 2.44 -10.12
N LEU A 57 -5.37 2.44 -9.58
CA LEU A 57 -4.55 1.23 -9.46
C LEU A 57 -5.21 0.16 -8.58
N THR A 58 -5.87 0.59 -7.50
CA THR A 58 -6.60 -0.31 -6.60
C THR A 58 -7.79 -0.93 -7.32
N PHE A 59 -8.59 -0.15 -8.04
CA PHE A 59 -9.71 -0.69 -8.82
C PHE A 59 -9.26 -1.64 -9.93
N VAL A 60 -8.20 -1.29 -10.68
CA VAL A 60 -7.61 -2.19 -11.69
C VAL A 60 -7.19 -3.52 -11.05
N SER A 61 -6.57 -3.45 -9.86
CA SER A 61 -6.12 -4.64 -9.14
C SER A 61 -7.29 -5.50 -8.65
N ILE A 62 -8.37 -4.88 -8.16
CA ILE A 62 -9.62 -5.56 -7.78
C ILE A 62 -10.26 -6.24 -8.99
N MET A 63 -10.43 -5.51 -10.10
CA MET A 63 -11.04 -6.05 -11.32
C MET A 63 -10.25 -7.24 -11.85
N TYR A 64 -8.92 -7.16 -11.83
CA TYR A 64 -8.08 -8.27 -12.24
C TYR A 64 -8.28 -9.51 -11.37
N GLU A 65 -8.34 -9.37 -10.04
CA GLU A 65 -8.61 -10.51 -9.15
C GLU A 65 -10.02 -11.07 -9.36
N VAL A 66 -11.03 -10.22 -9.54
CA VAL A 66 -12.41 -10.66 -9.83
C VAL A 66 -12.46 -11.47 -11.12
N ILE A 67 -11.84 -10.99 -12.21
CA ILE A 67 -11.77 -11.71 -13.49
C ILE A 67 -11.09 -13.07 -13.31
N ARG A 68 -10.03 -13.16 -12.50
CA ARG A 68 -9.34 -14.43 -12.22
C ARG A 68 -10.21 -15.40 -11.43
N VAL A 69 -10.96 -14.91 -10.44
CA VAL A 69 -11.91 -15.72 -9.68
C VAL A 69 -13.02 -16.26 -10.60
N ILE A 70 -13.56 -15.43 -11.49
CA ILE A 70 -14.57 -15.85 -12.48
C ILE A 70 -14.01 -16.90 -13.43
N LYS A 71 -12.78 -16.72 -13.90
CA LYS A 71 -12.09 -17.67 -14.80
C LYS A 71 -11.58 -18.93 -14.10
N LYS A 72 -11.81 -19.07 -12.78
CA LYS A 72 -11.29 -20.18 -11.95
C LYS A 72 -9.79 -20.40 -12.15
N ASP A 73 -9.03 -19.30 -12.25
CA ASP A 73 -7.57 -19.38 -12.38
C ASP A 73 -6.92 -19.60 -11.01
N ASP A 74 -6.56 -20.85 -10.72
CA ASP A 74 -5.94 -21.26 -9.46
C ASP A 74 -4.42 -20.97 -9.38
N LYS A 75 -3.85 -20.26 -10.36
CA LYS A 75 -2.43 -19.86 -10.32
C LYS A 75 -2.16 -19.01 -9.07
N LYS A 76 -1.13 -19.38 -8.31
CA LYS A 76 -0.69 -18.56 -7.17
C LYS A 76 0.08 -17.35 -7.70
N LEU A 77 -0.48 -16.15 -7.50
CA LEU A 77 0.27 -14.90 -7.71
C LEU A 77 1.01 -14.55 -6.42
N ALA A 78 2.30 -14.85 -6.40
CA ALA A 78 3.12 -14.67 -5.20
C ALA A 78 3.34 -13.19 -4.83
N TRP A 79 3.18 -12.28 -5.79
CA TRP A 79 3.46 -10.85 -5.65
C TRP A 79 2.24 -9.94 -5.75
N PHE A 80 1.04 -10.48 -6.01
CA PHE A 80 -0.12 -9.62 -6.20
C PHE A 80 -0.54 -8.91 -4.90
N ILE A 81 -1.02 -7.68 -5.04
CA ILE A 81 -1.33 -6.77 -3.91
C ILE A 81 -2.57 -7.26 -3.14
N ILE A 82 -3.54 -7.80 -3.88
CA ILE A 82 -4.83 -8.28 -3.36
C ILE A 82 -4.85 -9.80 -3.44
N GLY A 83 -5.39 -10.47 -2.42
CA GLY A 83 -5.46 -11.92 -2.44
C GLY A 83 -6.35 -12.49 -1.34
N LYS A 84 -6.67 -13.78 -1.46
CA LYS A 84 -7.64 -14.46 -0.60
C LYS A 84 -7.20 -14.70 0.85
N SER A 85 -5.91 -14.54 1.19
CA SER A 85 -5.44 -14.77 2.57
C SER A 85 -4.19 -13.98 2.96
N GLY A 86 -4.05 -13.74 4.27
CA GLY A 86 -2.90 -13.08 4.87
C GLY A 86 -2.89 -11.56 4.63
N PHE A 87 -1.73 -11.04 4.22
CA PHE A 87 -1.49 -9.61 4.08
C PHE A 87 -2.28 -8.98 2.91
N GLY A 88 -2.57 -9.72 1.84
CA GLY A 88 -3.30 -9.18 0.69
C GLY A 88 -4.75 -8.78 0.99
N LEU A 89 -5.41 -9.49 1.90
CA LEU A 89 -6.77 -9.14 2.37
C LEU A 89 -6.74 -7.91 3.28
N VAL A 90 -5.74 -7.82 4.16
CA VAL A 90 -5.52 -6.62 4.99
C VAL A 90 -5.31 -5.40 4.10
N VAL A 91 -4.41 -5.49 3.10
CA VAL A 91 -4.13 -4.39 2.17
C VAL A 91 -5.38 -3.98 1.38
N LEU A 92 -6.20 -4.94 0.93
CA LEU A 92 -7.45 -4.63 0.24
C LEU A 92 -8.40 -3.83 1.14
N ILE A 93 -8.68 -4.33 2.36
CA ILE A 93 -9.62 -3.69 3.28
C ILE A 93 -9.14 -2.29 3.66
N THR A 94 -7.86 -2.14 4.02
CA THR A 94 -7.33 -0.84 4.44
C THR A 94 -7.26 0.14 3.28
N SER A 95 -6.95 -0.31 2.06
CA SER A 95 -7.02 0.53 0.85
C SER A 95 -8.43 1.07 0.63
N LEU A 96 -9.47 0.24 0.77
CA LEU A 96 -10.86 0.68 0.65
C LEU A 96 -11.23 1.71 1.74
N ILE A 97 -10.79 1.50 2.98
CA ILE A 97 -11.03 2.46 4.07
C ILE A 97 -10.31 3.79 3.78
N PHE A 98 -9.07 3.78 3.29
CA PHE A 98 -8.36 5.01 2.89
C PHE A 98 -9.09 5.75 1.76
N ILE A 99 -9.60 5.03 0.76
CA ILE A 99 -10.35 5.64 -0.34
C ILE A 99 -11.63 6.30 0.19
N ILE A 100 -12.40 5.61 1.03
CA ILE A 100 -13.66 6.13 1.58
C ILE A 100 -13.38 7.35 2.47
N THR A 101 -12.45 7.23 3.42
CA THR A 101 -12.13 8.32 4.33
C THR A 101 -11.50 9.51 3.60
N GLY A 102 -10.61 9.27 2.63
CA GLY A 102 -10.03 10.32 1.79
C GLY A 102 -11.09 11.05 0.94
N ALA A 103 -12.05 10.32 0.38
CA ALA A 103 -13.17 10.91 -0.35
C ALA A 103 -14.07 11.78 0.56
N ILE A 104 -14.37 11.31 1.78
CA ILE A 104 -15.12 12.10 2.77
C ILE A 104 -14.37 13.39 3.11
N ILE A 105 -13.06 13.31 3.39
CA ILE A 105 -12.24 14.49 3.69
C ILE A 105 -12.29 15.47 2.52
N TRP A 106 -12.12 14.99 1.29
CA TRP A 106 -12.11 15.85 0.10
C TRP A 106 -13.46 16.54 -0.11
N VAL A 107 -14.56 15.78 -0.11
CA VAL A 107 -15.88 16.30 -0.50
C VAL A 107 -16.54 17.10 0.63
N CYS A 108 -16.36 16.69 1.88
CA CYS A 108 -17.09 17.27 3.02
C CYS A 108 -16.34 18.42 3.71
N MET A 109 -15.14 18.78 3.26
CA MET A 109 -14.27 19.78 3.91
C MET A 109 -14.96 21.13 4.18
N GLY A 110 -15.89 21.53 3.32
CA GLY A 110 -16.63 22.80 3.44
C GLY A 110 -18.06 22.68 3.98
N THR A 111 -18.54 21.47 4.28
CA THR A 111 -19.98 21.24 4.56
C THR A 111 -20.24 20.56 5.89
N ASN A 112 -19.53 19.47 6.20
CA ASN A 112 -19.80 18.65 7.39
C ASN A 112 -18.52 18.39 8.18
N MET A 113 -18.22 19.32 9.10
CA MET A 113 -17.00 19.26 9.92
C MET A 113 -16.93 18.03 10.84
N ALA A 114 -18.08 17.50 11.30
CA ALA A 114 -18.10 16.29 12.11
C ALA A 114 -17.66 15.05 11.30
N ALA A 115 -18.17 14.91 10.07
CA ALA A 115 -17.76 13.85 9.17
C ALA A 115 -16.28 13.95 8.79
N VAL A 116 -15.80 15.17 8.53
CA VAL A 116 -14.38 15.43 8.22
C VAL A 116 -13.49 15.09 9.41
N ALA A 117 -13.83 15.51 10.63
CA ALA A 117 -13.06 15.21 11.84
C ALA A 117 -12.96 13.70 12.10
N PHE A 118 -14.08 12.98 11.95
CA PHE A 118 -14.08 11.52 12.07
C PHE A 118 -13.22 10.86 10.98
N ALA A 119 -13.39 11.28 9.73
CA ALA A 119 -12.63 10.73 8.62
C ALA A 119 -11.13 11.00 8.77
N LEU A 120 -10.72 12.20 9.19
CA LEU A 120 -9.33 12.54 9.50
C LEU A 120 -8.76 11.66 10.61
N TYR A 121 -9.50 11.48 11.70
CA TYR A 121 -9.08 10.62 12.80
C TYR A 121 -8.82 9.19 12.33
N VAL A 122 -9.77 8.59 11.60
CA VAL A 122 -9.62 7.22 11.08
C VAL A 122 -8.48 7.14 10.06
N HIS A 123 -8.40 8.09 9.13
CA HIS A 123 -7.39 8.12 8.06
C HIS A 123 -5.97 8.22 8.64
N GLU A 124 -5.77 9.08 9.63
CA GLU A 124 -4.48 9.24 10.30
C GLU A 124 -4.10 8.00 11.12
N LYS A 125 -5.00 7.49 11.98
CA LYS A 125 -4.68 6.31 12.82
C LYS A 125 -4.44 5.06 11.99
N LEU A 126 -5.19 4.89 10.91
CA LEU A 126 -4.98 3.79 9.97
C LEU A 126 -3.63 3.92 9.25
N THR A 127 -3.18 5.14 8.94
CA THR A 127 -1.85 5.39 8.36
C THR A 127 -0.76 4.82 9.25
N TYR A 128 -0.75 5.12 10.55
CA TYR A 128 0.26 4.60 11.47
C TYR A 128 0.25 3.07 11.57
N LEU A 129 -0.95 2.48 11.65
CA LEU A 129 -1.12 1.03 11.69
C LEU A 129 -0.55 0.38 10.42
N MET A 130 -0.82 0.98 9.25
CA MET A 130 -0.38 0.46 7.97
C MET A 130 1.13 0.63 7.75
N VAL A 131 1.71 1.76 8.19
CA VAL A 131 3.17 1.94 8.19
C VAL A 131 3.84 0.84 9.01
N ALA A 132 3.38 0.58 10.24
CA ALA A 132 3.92 -0.51 11.06
C ALA A 132 3.74 -1.89 10.40
N SER A 133 2.57 -2.14 9.82
CA SER A 133 2.26 -3.39 9.12
C SER A 133 3.13 -3.62 7.88
N ILE A 134 3.49 -2.56 7.15
CA ILE A 134 4.38 -2.62 6.00
C ILE A 134 5.83 -2.85 6.42
N ILE A 135 6.29 -2.18 7.47
CA ILE A 135 7.63 -2.43 8.04
C ILE A 135 7.74 -3.91 8.44
N TRP A 136 6.74 -4.45 9.13
CA TRP A 136 6.66 -5.86 9.47
C TRP A 136 6.66 -6.77 8.22
N HIS A 137 5.88 -6.43 7.19
CA HIS A 137 5.83 -7.16 5.93
C HIS A 137 7.21 -7.23 5.27
N ILE A 138 7.90 -6.09 5.15
CA ILE A 138 9.25 -5.99 4.59
C ILE A 138 10.22 -6.80 5.44
N TYR A 139 10.20 -6.62 6.77
CA TYR A 139 11.06 -7.34 7.70
C TYR A 139 10.96 -8.85 7.51
N LYS A 140 9.74 -9.40 7.52
CA LYS A 140 9.50 -10.83 7.32
C LYS A 140 10.01 -11.31 5.96
N LYS A 141 9.84 -10.52 4.90
CA LYS A 141 10.29 -10.89 3.55
C LYS A 141 11.81 -10.83 3.40
N CYS A 142 12.47 -9.84 4.01
CA CYS A 142 13.92 -9.77 4.06
C CYS A 142 14.55 -10.93 4.86
N HIS A 143 13.94 -11.31 5.98
CA HIS A 143 14.44 -12.41 6.83
C HIS A 143 14.05 -13.80 6.29
N ALA A 144 13.06 -13.91 5.41
CA ALA A 144 12.77 -15.14 4.68
C ALA A 144 13.75 -15.36 3.51
N LEU A 145 14.41 -14.31 3.03
CA LEU A 145 15.46 -14.35 2.01
C LEU A 145 16.86 -14.54 2.62
N LEU A 146 16.99 -15.44 3.61
CA LEU A 146 18.32 -15.93 3.98
C LEU A 146 18.93 -16.59 2.74
N LEU A 147 19.98 -15.97 2.19
CA LEU A 147 20.84 -16.55 1.16
C LEU A 147 21.08 -18.03 1.51
N PRO A 148 20.81 -18.98 0.60
CA PRO A 148 21.09 -20.37 0.89
C PRO A 148 22.58 -20.48 1.20
N ALA A 149 22.91 -20.69 2.47
CA ALA A 149 24.26 -21.02 2.88
C ALA A 149 24.70 -22.21 2.02
N LYS A 150 25.82 -22.05 1.31
CA LYS A 150 26.43 -23.06 0.43
C LYS A 150 26.13 -24.45 0.97
N LYS A 151 25.38 -25.25 0.20
CA LYS A 151 25.24 -26.69 0.45
C LYS A 151 26.67 -27.23 0.59
N LYS A 152 27.07 -27.64 1.80
CA LYS A 152 28.31 -28.38 1.99
C LYS A 152 28.17 -29.65 1.14
N VAL A 153 28.90 -29.71 0.04
CA VAL A 153 29.13 -30.95 -0.69
C VAL A 153 29.94 -31.82 0.26
N VAL A 154 29.25 -32.70 0.99
CA VAL A 154 29.91 -33.79 1.73
C VAL A 154 30.35 -34.78 0.67
N ASN A 155 31.60 -34.66 0.23
CA ASN A 155 32.25 -35.70 -0.56
C ASN A 155 32.41 -36.91 0.34
N ASN A 156 31.51 -37.89 0.18
CA ASN A 156 31.76 -39.25 0.64
C ASN A 156 32.83 -39.85 -0.25
N ILE A 157 34.08 -39.75 0.18
CA ILE A 157 35.16 -40.56 -0.36
C ILE A 157 34.95 -41.97 0.23
N LYS A 158 34.63 -42.92 -0.66
CA LYS A 158 34.65 -44.36 -0.37
C LYS A 158 36.09 -44.85 -0.28
#